data_AF-A0A3M2L9J7-F1
#
_entry.id   AF-A0A3M2L9J7-F1
#
_cell.length_a   1.000
_cell.length_b   1.000
_cell.length_c   1.000
_cell.angle_alpha   90.00
_cell.angle_beta   90.00
_cell.angle_gamma   90.00
#
_symmetry.space_group_name_H-M   'P 1'
#
loop_
_entity.id
_entity.type
_entity.pdbx_description
1 polymer ?
#
loop_
_entity_poly.entity_id
_entity_poly.type
_entity_poly.pdbx_seq_one_letter_code
_entity_poly.pdbx_strand_id
1 'polypeptide(L)'
;MQPESATDSGWQPATRILFRFGLVYLTLFCLLYPQITYAFAGWFQHVLPERAVLWQLDLFAPVYRWIGRHVFGVDAVVHESGSGDQTVFWVLLFFVLVTALLVTAVWSVLDRRRTEYRVLAGWFLLFVRLCLAGQLVLYGMAKAIPVQMPRPALSTLLEPYGNFTPAAVLWSQVGSSQPYEILLGAAELVAGLLLFVPRTALLGTMLGVVSLAQVFVLNLTFDVPVKVLSGHLLLLGLVLLAPEARRLLNVLLLEGSAGPSTTPNPFRTVMSRRRATLAQAALALWVTLSFAVLDWHDYREATARPPLYGIWVVTGYERDGRPVPPGTDPDRWQKLIIDTAGALTYQRADGSLETTEATVDSTAHRLNLPGPDPQGTFDFRQPDPHRLELTGRLDDHPVTMTLNWLDPNSFPQRSRGFHWIQEEPAFR
;
A
#
# COMPACT_ATOMS: atom_id res chain seq x y z
N MET A 1 63.49 10.79 7.10
CA MET A 1 62.16 11.24 7.55
C MET A 1 61.60 12.15 6.48
N GLN A 2 60.71 11.63 5.63
CA GLN A 2 59.86 12.47 4.78
C GLN A 2 58.71 13.00 5.64
N PRO A 3 58.32 14.28 5.52
CA PRO A 3 57.16 14.77 6.24
C PRO A 3 55.92 14.11 5.64
N GLU A 4 55.18 13.34 6.46
CA GLU A 4 53.79 12.98 6.16
C GLU A 4 53.03 14.29 5.96
N SER A 5 52.67 14.58 4.71
CA SER A 5 51.72 15.63 4.40
C SER A 5 50.41 15.29 5.10
N ALA A 6 50.04 16.07 6.11
CA ALA A 6 48.73 16.03 6.73
C ALA A 6 47.68 16.22 5.61
N THR A 7 47.07 15.12 5.18
CA THR A 7 45.99 15.16 4.21
C THR A 7 44.80 15.82 4.88
N ASP A 8 44.36 16.91 4.25
CA ASP A 8 43.28 17.78 4.68
C ASP A 8 42.04 16.93 5.04
N SER A 9 41.73 16.83 6.33
CA SER A 9 40.86 15.78 6.89
C SER A 9 39.35 16.08 6.78
N GLY A 10 38.97 17.04 5.92
CA GLY A 10 37.61 17.52 5.73
C GLY A 10 36.87 16.85 4.56
N TRP A 11 35.55 16.98 4.56
CA TRP A 11 34.74 16.58 3.41
C TRP A 11 34.98 17.51 2.22
N GLN A 12 34.99 16.94 1.01
CA GLN A 12 35.00 17.73 -0.21
C GLN A 12 33.83 18.72 -0.22
N PRO A 13 33.98 19.94 -0.79
CA PRO A 13 32.91 20.95 -0.82
C PRO A 13 31.59 20.41 -1.37
N ALA A 14 31.64 19.63 -2.46
CA ALA A 14 30.46 19.00 -3.05
C ALA A 14 29.75 18.05 -2.08
N THR A 15 30.49 17.21 -1.36
CA THR A 15 29.93 16.30 -0.34
C THR A 15 29.25 17.07 0.78
N ARG A 16 29.81 18.22 1.20
CA ARG A 16 29.18 19.08 2.22
C ARG A 16 27.85 19.66 1.75
N ILE A 17 27.80 20.18 0.53
CA ILE A 17 26.57 20.75 -0.04
C ILE A 17 25.53 19.65 -0.23
N LEU A 18 25.92 18.50 -0.81
CA LEU A 18 25.03 17.36 -1.02
C LEU A 18 24.49 16.82 0.31
N PHE A 19 25.31 16.75 1.35
CA PHE A 19 24.85 16.36 2.68
C PHE A 19 23.84 17.35 3.25
N ARG A 20 24.11 18.66 3.19
CA ARG A 20 23.16 19.68 3.69
C ARG A 20 21.83 19.59 2.94
N PHE A 21 21.88 19.49 1.62
CA PHE A 21 20.68 19.33 0.79
C PHE A 21 19.94 18.04 1.11
N GLY A 22 20.62 16.89 1.09
CA GLY A 22 20.01 15.59 1.35
C GLY A 22 19.42 15.50 2.76
N LEU A 23 20.10 16.07 3.75
CA LEU A 23 19.57 16.15 5.13
C LEU A 23 18.27 16.93 5.15
N VAL A 24 18.25 18.15 4.60
CA VAL A 24 17.05 19.00 4.66
C VAL A 24 15.92 18.39 3.83
N TYR A 25 16.20 18.02 2.58
CA TYR A 25 15.21 17.47 1.65
C TYR A 25 14.56 16.20 2.19
N LEU A 26 15.36 15.20 2.58
CA LEU A 26 14.82 13.91 3.02
C LEU A 26 14.18 14.01 4.40
N THR A 27 14.68 14.86 5.30
CA THR A 27 14.01 15.12 6.57
C THR A 27 12.67 15.81 6.36
N LEU A 28 12.59 16.86 5.53
CA LEU A 28 11.31 17.51 5.22
C LEU A 28 10.34 16.55 4.55
N PHE A 29 10.80 15.74 3.58
CA PHE A 29 9.96 14.71 2.96
C PHE A 29 9.41 13.74 4.01
N CYS A 30 10.26 13.18 4.87
CA CYS A 30 9.82 12.25 5.91
C CYS A 30 8.85 12.88 6.92
N LEU A 31 8.99 14.18 7.22
CA LEU A 31 8.13 14.87 8.18
C LEU A 31 6.79 15.30 7.58
N LEU A 32 6.78 15.70 6.30
CA LEU A 32 5.61 16.25 5.64
C LEU A 32 4.80 15.22 4.87
N TYR A 33 5.40 14.10 4.45
CA TYR A 33 4.64 13.03 3.80
C TYR A 33 3.78 12.31 4.87
N PRO A 34 2.44 12.31 4.73
CA PRO A 34 1.47 11.90 5.76
C PRO A 34 1.83 10.62 6.53
N GLN A 35 2.03 9.54 5.78
CA GLN A 35 2.17 8.17 6.29
C GLN A 35 3.46 7.94 7.08
N ILE A 36 4.54 8.69 6.83
CA ILE A 36 5.88 8.34 7.33
C ILE A 36 5.95 8.49 8.85
N THR A 37 5.57 9.65 9.38
CA THR A 37 5.55 9.87 10.83
C THR A 37 4.31 9.25 11.47
N TYR A 38 3.19 9.17 10.74
CA TYR A 38 1.97 8.53 11.25
C TYR A 38 2.17 7.06 11.59
N ALA A 39 3.09 6.36 10.93
CA ALA A 39 3.44 4.97 11.23
C ALA A 39 3.92 4.75 12.68
N PHE A 40 4.33 5.79 13.39
CA PHE A 40 4.76 5.70 14.79
C PHE A 40 3.66 6.04 15.80
N ALA A 41 2.46 6.44 15.35
CA ALA A 41 1.32 6.69 16.23
C ALA A 41 0.89 5.42 17.00
N GLY A 42 1.16 4.24 16.43
CA GLY A 42 0.92 2.93 17.05
C GLY A 42 -0.53 2.75 17.52
N TRP A 43 -0.74 2.31 18.76
CA TRP A 43 -2.10 2.06 19.29
C TRP A 43 -3.05 3.26 19.12
N PHE A 44 -2.53 4.49 19.19
CA PHE A 44 -3.36 5.69 19.03
C PHE A 44 -4.05 5.78 17.68
N GLN A 45 -3.58 5.06 16.64
CA GLN A 45 -4.26 4.98 15.35
C GLN A 45 -5.70 4.47 15.45
N HIS A 46 -6.04 3.65 16.47
CA HIS A 46 -7.40 3.13 16.67
C HIS A 46 -8.38 4.17 17.24
N VAL A 47 -7.87 5.21 17.90
CA VAL A 47 -8.70 6.24 18.53
C VAL A 47 -8.67 7.57 17.78
N LEU A 48 -7.74 7.71 16.84
CA LEU A 48 -7.63 8.87 15.98
C LEU A 48 -8.65 8.78 14.83
N PRO A 49 -9.23 9.92 14.39
CA PRO A 49 -10.05 9.94 13.19
C PRO A 49 -9.27 9.41 11.98
N GLU A 50 -9.94 8.77 11.02
CA GLU A 50 -9.29 8.25 9.79
C GLU A 50 -8.47 9.32 9.05
N ARG A 51 -9.02 10.54 8.98
CA ARG A 51 -8.35 11.69 8.36
C ARG A 51 -7.10 12.16 9.12
N ALA A 52 -6.86 11.70 10.34
CA ALA A 52 -5.70 12.09 11.15
C ALA A 52 -4.39 11.75 10.47
N VAL A 53 -4.31 10.73 9.61
CA VAL A 53 -3.10 10.44 8.82
C VAL A 53 -2.71 11.62 7.93
N LEU A 54 -3.67 12.42 7.44
CA LEU A 54 -3.48 13.52 6.49
C LEU A 54 -3.18 14.87 7.17
N TRP A 55 -2.98 14.91 8.48
CA TRP A 55 -2.88 16.15 9.25
C TRP A 55 -1.81 17.13 8.72
N GLN A 56 -0.68 16.63 8.19
CA GLN A 56 0.36 17.48 7.59
C GLN A 56 -0.13 18.12 6.28
N LEU A 57 -0.87 17.38 5.46
CA LEU A 57 -1.45 17.91 4.23
C LEU A 57 -2.48 18.98 4.54
N ASP A 58 -3.34 18.74 5.52
CA ASP A 58 -4.36 19.68 5.95
C ASP A 58 -3.73 20.96 6.56
N LEU A 59 -2.69 20.81 7.38
CA LEU A 59 -1.97 21.93 7.99
C LEU A 59 -1.34 22.86 6.93
N PHE A 60 -0.77 22.29 5.87
CA PHE A 60 -0.12 23.04 4.79
C PHE A 60 -1.02 23.25 3.56
N ALA A 61 -2.29 22.86 3.61
CA ALA A 61 -3.23 22.98 2.49
C ALA A 61 -3.33 24.40 1.92
N PRO A 62 -3.35 25.49 2.73
CA PRO A 62 -3.35 26.86 2.19
C PRO A 62 -2.10 27.15 1.35
N VAL A 63 -0.94 26.66 1.78
CA VAL A 63 0.34 26.82 1.06
C VAL A 63 0.32 26.02 -0.23
N TYR A 64 -0.10 24.76 -0.18
CA TYR A 64 -0.16 23.90 -1.37
C TYR A 64 -1.16 24.42 -2.40
N ARG A 65 -2.34 24.88 -1.98
CA ARG A 65 -3.29 25.53 -2.89
C ARG A 65 -2.73 26.81 -3.49
N TRP A 66 -2.03 27.63 -2.70
CA TRP A 66 -1.41 28.85 -3.21
C TRP A 66 -0.35 28.53 -4.28
N ILE A 67 0.56 27.58 -4.00
CA ILE A 67 1.58 27.13 -4.95
C ILE A 67 0.91 26.53 -6.19
N GLY A 68 -0.07 25.65 -6.00
CA GLY A 68 -0.83 25.02 -7.08
C GLY A 68 -1.39 26.06 -8.04
N ARG A 69 -2.08 27.09 -7.52
CA ARG A 69 -2.73 28.12 -8.34
C ARG A 69 -1.73 29.08 -8.99
N HIS A 70 -0.72 29.55 -8.27
CA HIS A 70 0.17 30.62 -8.74
C HIS A 70 1.38 30.12 -9.53
N VAL A 71 1.86 28.91 -9.24
CA VAL A 71 3.05 28.34 -9.90
C VAL A 71 2.64 27.38 -11.01
N PHE A 72 1.64 26.53 -10.76
CA PHE A 72 1.27 25.43 -11.65
C PHE A 72 -0.08 25.60 -12.37
N GLY A 73 -0.89 26.59 -11.99
CA GLY A 73 -2.23 26.78 -12.56
C GLY A 73 -3.23 25.67 -12.24
N VAL A 74 -3.02 24.91 -11.17
CA VAL A 74 -3.86 23.76 -10.75
C VAL A 74 -4.45 23.96 -9.35
N ASP A 75 -5.62 23.38 -9.07
CA ASP A 75 -6.15 23.36 -7.72
C ASP A 75 -5.63 22.12 -6.97
N ALA A 76 -4.58 22.31 -6.17
CA ALA A 76 -3.93 21.24 -5.42
C ALA A 76 -4.75 20.89 -4.17
N VAL A 77 -5.72 19.98 -4.34
CA VAL A 77 -6.56 19.46 -3.25
C VAL A 77 -6.37 17.96 -3.09
N VAL A 78 -6.53 17.50 -1.84
CA VAL A 78 -6.52 16.09 -1.50
C VAL A 78 -7.88 15.50 -1.85
N HIS A 79 -7.87 14.43 -2.64
CA HIS A 79 -9.03 13.60 -2.91
C HIS A 79 -8.91 12.31 -2.09
N GLU A 80 -10.02 11.83 -1.54
CA GLU A 80 -10.08 10.58 -0.77
C GLU A 80 -10.14 9.37 -1.71
N SER A 81 -9.05 9.17 -2.47
CA SER A 81 -8.93 8.10 -3.48
C SER A 81 -7.90 7.02 -3.12
N GLY A 82 -7.20 7.17 -1.98
CA GLY A 82 -6.07 6.30 -1.61
C GLY A 82 -4.81 6.48 -2.48
N SER A 83 -4.85 7.34 -3.50
CA SER A 83 -3.70 7.62 -4.38
C SER A 83 -2.66 8.51 -3.67
N GLY A 84 -1.39 8.08 -3.70
CA GLY A 84 -0.21 8.84 -3.27
C GLY A 84 0.45 9.67 -4.39
N ASP A 85 -0.05 9.57 -5.62
CA ASP A 85 0.50 10.27 -6.79
C ASP A 85 -0.38 11.45 -7.25
N GLN A 86 -1.30 11.92 -6.39
CA GLN A 86 -2.17 13.06 -6.68
C GLN A 86 -1.38 14.36 -6.88
N THR A 87 -1.99 15.32 -7.59
CA THR A 87 -1.42 16.65 -7.84
C THR A 87 -0.88 17.33 -6.59
N VAL A 88 -1.58 17.20 -5.46
CA VAL A 88 -1.15 17.79 -4.18
C VAL A 88 0.19 17.23 -3.67
N PHE A 89 0.49 15.95 -3.93
CA PHE A 89 1.78 15.36 -3.54
C PHE A 89 2.93 15.87 -4.41
N TRP A 90 2.69 16.13 -5.69
CA TRP A 90 3.69 16.79 -6.55
C TRP A 90 3.95 18.23 -6.14
N VAL A 91 2.92 18.96 -5.73
CA VAL A 91 3.07 20.32 -5.16
C VAL A 91 3.82 20.28 -3.83
N LEU A 92 3.56 19.29 -2.97
CA LEU A 92 4.34 19.05 -1.76
C LEU A 92 5.81 18.80 -2.10
N LEU A 93 6.13 17.94 -3.08
CA LEU A 93 7.51 17.69 -3.50
C LEU A 93 8.21 18.96 -3.98
N PHE A 94 7.52 19.79 -4.78
CA PHE A 94 8.05 21.07 -5.21
C PHE A 94 8.33 21.99 -4.01
N PHE A 95 7.40 22.08 -3.06
CA PHE A 95 7.57 22.84 -1.84
C PHE A 95 8.78 22.36 -1.02
N VAL A 96 8.92 21.05 -0.83
CA VAL A 96 10.06 20.43 -0.16
C VAL A 96 11.38 20.74 -0.88
N LEU A 97 11.40 20.61 -2.21
CA LEU A 97 12.59 20.88 -3.04
C LEU A 97 13.05 22.33 -2.91
N VAL A 98 12.14 23.29 -3.11
CA VAL A 98 12.46 24.73 -3.02
C VAL A 98 12.93 25.08 -1.61
N THR A 99 12.23 24.60 -0.58
CA THR A 99 12.61 24.84 0.81
C THR A 99 14.00 24.26 1.11
N ALA A 100 14.28 23.04 0.66
CA ALA A 100 15.58 22.40 0.86
C ALA A 100 16.72 23.14 0.15
N LEU A 101 16.50 23.65 -1.06
CA LEU A 101 17.48 24.47 -1.78
C LEU A 101 17.78 25.78 -1.03
N LEU A 102 16.74 26.49 -0.59
CA LEU A 102 16.88 27.76 0.15
C LEU A 102 17.62 27.56 1.48
N VAL A 103 17.21 26.57 2.27
CA VAL A 103 17.88 26.25 3.55
C VAL A 103 19.32 25.83 3.32
N THR A 104 19.60 25.05 2.28
CA THR A 104 20.96 24.61 1.95
C THR A 104 21.86 25.79 1.55
N ALA A 105 21.33 26.73 0.77
CA ALA A 105 22.05 27.94 0.38
C ALA A 105 22.39 28.79 1.61
N VAL A 106 21.39 29.09 2.45
CA VAL A 106 21.56 29.85 3.69
C VAL A 106 22.55 29.16 4.63
N TRP A 107 22.39 27.86 4.86
CA TRP A 107 23.30 27.08 5.70
C TRP A 107 24.73 27.08 5.14
N SER A 108 24.88 27.01 3.82
CA SER A 108 26.21 27.01 3.19
C SER A 108 26.93 28.36 3.31
N VAL A 109 26.20 29.46 3.34
CA VAL A 109 26.76 30.80 3.59
C VAL A 109 27.13 30.97 5.07
N LEU A 110 26.21 30.63 5.98
CA LEU A 110 26.37 30.85 7.41
C LEU A 110 27.43 29.93 8.04
N ASP A 111 27.46 28.65 7.66
CA ASP A 111 28.35 27.64 8.24
C ASP A 111 29.50 27.26 7.28
N ARG A 112 30.02 28.25 6.56
CA ARG A 112 31.09 28.05 5.55
C ARG A 112 32.42 27.55 6.12
N ARG A 113 32.68 27.75 7.41
CA ARG A 113 33.94 27.40 8.08
C ARG A 113 34.01 25.92 8.49
N ARG A 114 32.87 25.24 8.62
CA ARG A 114 32.83 23.86 9.07
C ARG A 114 33.19 22.89 7.93
N THR A 115 34.12 21.98 8.21
CA THR A 115 34.70 21.06 7.21
C THR A 115 34.03 19.69 7.19
N GLU A 116 33.29 19.31 8.23
CA GLU A 116 32.54 18.04 8.29
C GLU A 116 31.39 18.03 9.32
N TYR A 117 30.47 17.08 9.16
CA TYR A 117 29.24 16.92 9.94
C TYR A 117 29.00 15.50 10.47
N ARG A 118 30.05 14.78 10.89
CA ARG A 118 29.94 13.34 11.26
C ARG A 118 28.83 13.01 12.27
N VAL A 119 28.73 13.78 13.36
CA VAL A 119 27.72 13.53 14.40
C VAL A 119 26.31 13.79 13.87
N LEU A 120 26.13 14.88 13.12
CA LEU A 120 24.84 15.23 12.53
C LEU A 120 24.43 14.21 11.46
N ALA A 121 25.38 13.73 10.66
CA ALA A 121 25.15 12.63 9.72
C ALA A 121 24.73 11.34 10.43
N GLY A 122 25.33 11.03 11.59
CA GLY A 122 24.92 9.88 12.39
C GLY A 122 23.47 9.97 12.88
N TRP A 123 23.03 11.16 13.32
CA TRP A 123 21.63 11.38 13.71
C TRP A 123 20.68 11.35 12.51
N PHE A 124 21.07 11.95 11.40
CA PHE A 124 20.30 11.94 10.16
C PHE A 124 20.08 10.52 9.63
N LEU A 125 21.14 9.71 9.54
CA LEU A 125 21.03 8.32 9.08
C LEU A 125 20.20 7.48 10.06
N LEU A 126 20.29 7.73 11.37
CA LEU A 126 19.40 7.09 12.34
C LEU A 126 17.93 7.46 12.09
N PHE A 127 17.63 8.74 11.87
CA PHE A 127 16.27 9.21 11.57
C PHE A 127 15.72 8.57 10.29
N VAL A 128 16.49 8.63 9.19
CA VAL A 128 16.12 8.02 7.90
C VAL A 128 15.90 6.52 8.05
N ARG A 129 16.77 5.84 8.80
CA ARG A 129 16.64 4.41 9.08
C ARG A 129 15.34 4.09 9.79
N LEU A 130 14.98 4.85 10.82
CA LEU A 130 13.74 4.62 11.54
C LEU A 130 12.53 4.86 10.64
N CYS A 131 12.52 5.94 9.86
CA CYS A 131 11.46 6.21 8.89
C CYS A 131 11.28 5.04 7.91
N LEU A 132 12.37 4.57 7.29
CA LEU A 132 12.33 3.44 6.38
C LEU A 132 11.86 2.15 7.07
N ALA A 133 12.34 1.90 8.30
CA ALA A 133 11.95 0.74 9.09
C ALA A 133 10.44 0.71 9.37
N GLY A 134 9.87 1.84 9.81
CA GLY A 134 8.44 1.95 10.06
C GLY A 134 7.59 1.69 8.81
N GLN A 135 8.04 2.18 7.65
CA GLN A 135 7.33 1.98 6.38
C GLN A 135 7.40 0.53 5.88
N LEU A 136 8.57 -0.12 6.02
CA LEU A 136 8.71 -1.53 5.67
C LEU A 136 7.91 -2.45 6.61
N VAL A 137 7.78 -2.10 7.90
CA VAL A 137 6.89 -2.83 8.81
C VAL A 137 5.43 -2.61 8.44
N LEU A 138 5.01 -1.37 8.14
CA LEU A 138 3.65 -1.04 7.72
C LEU A 138 3.24 -1.86 6.49
N TYR A 139 3.98 -1.74 5.39
CA TYR A 139 3.64 -2.46 4.15
C TYR A 139 3.91 -3.96 4.23
N GLY A 140 4.92 -4.37 4.99
CA GLY A 140 5.23 -5.78 5.20
C GLY A 140 4.15 -6.49 6.00
N MET A 141 3.60 -5.84 7.03
CA MET A 141 2.49 -6.40 7.81
C MET A 141 1.21 -6.51 6.97
N ALA A 142 0.87 -5.47 6.22
CA ALA A 142 -0.33 -5.44 5.37
C ALA A 142 -0.33 -6.50 4.24
N LYS A 143 0.85 -7.05 3.90
CA LYS A 143 0.97 -8.20 2.98
C LYS A 143 1.11 -9.53 3.72
N ALA A 144 1.76 -9.54 4.88
CA ALA A 144 1.91 -10.74 5.72
C ALA A 144 0.58 -11.18 6.33
N ILE A 145 -0.30 -10.22 6.63
CA ILE A 145 -1.72 -10.41 6.89
C ILE A 145 -2.41 -9.94 5.60
N PRO A 146 -2.91 -10.82 4.72
CA PRO A 146 -3.30 -10.52 3.33
C PRO A 146 -4.42 -9.48 3.12
N VAL A 147 -4.20 -8.22 3.50
CA VAL A 147 -5.15 -7.10 3.39
C VAL A 147 -4.78 -6.13 2.27
N GLN A 148 -3.51 -6.08 1.86
CA GLN A 148 -3.06 -5.14 0.83
C GLN A 148 -3.51 -5.57 -0.57
N MET A 149 -3.44 -6.87 -0.89
CA MET A 149 -3.85 -7.43 -2.17
C MET A 149 -4.75 -8.65 -1.93
N PRO A 150 -5.97 -8.44 -1.38
CA PRO A 150 -6.83 -9.55 -0.99
C PRO A 150 -7.20 -10.44 -2.17
N ARG A 151 -7.74 -11.63 -1.86
CA ARG A 151 -8.20 -12.57 -2.89
C ARG A 151 -9.13 -11.87 -3.88
N PRO A 152 -9.03 -12.16 -5.20
CA PRO A 152 -9.91 -11.58 -6.20
C PRO A 152 -11.38 -11.76 -5.81
N ALA A 153 -12.12 -10.65 -5.89
CA ALA A 153 -13.55 -10.63 -5.63
C ALA A 153 -14.29 -11.62 -6.53
N LEU A 154 -15.47 -12.06 -6.12
CA LEU A 154 -16.31 -12.95 -6.93
C LEU A 154 -16.66 -12.35 -8.29
N SER A 155 -16.87 -11.03 -8.36
CA SER A 155 -17.07 -10.30 -9.61
C SER A 155 -15.83 -10.37 -10.51
N THR A 156 -14.63 -10.30 -9.94
CA THR A 156 -13.35 -10.40 -10.66
C THR A 156 -13.19 -11.73 -11.39
N LEU A 157 -13.77 -12.82 -10.88
CA LEU A 157 -13.77 -14.13 -11.56
C LEU A 157 -14.60 -14.16 -12.84
N LEU A 158 -15.57 -13.25 -12.96
CA LEU A 158 -16.49 -13.14 -14.08
C LEU A 158 -16.03 -12.13 -15.12
N GLU A 159 -15.07 -11.27 -14.77
CA GLU A 159 -14.57 -10.21 -15.63
C GLU A 159 -13.64 -10.78 -16.72
N PRO A 160 -13.86 -10.47 -18.01
CA PRO A 160 -12.92 -10.81 -19.06
C PRO A 160 -11.54 -10.18 -18.81
N TYR A 161 -10.47 -10.97 -18.93
CA TYR A 161 -9.10 -10.50 -18.66
C TYR A 161 -8.71 -9.21 -19.42
N GLY A 162 -9.23 -9.03 -20.64
CA GLY A 162 -8.95 -7.84 -21.47
C GLY A 162 -9.51 -6.52 -20.91
N ASN A 163 -10.44 -6.58 -19.95
CA ASN A 163 -11.03 -5.40 -19.32
C ASN A 163 -10.29 -4.94 -18.06
N PHE A 164 -9.32 -5.72 -17.58
CA PHE A 164 -8.53 -5.33 -16.41
C PHE A 164 -7.58 -4.19 -16.76
N THR A 165 -7.50 -3.20 -15.89
CA THR A 165 -6.39 -2.24 -15.91
C THR A 165 -5.07 -2.95 -15.53
N PRO A 166 -3.90 -2.42 -15.91
CA PRO A 166 -2.62 -3.00 -15.49
C PRO A 166 -2.52 -3.18 -13.96
N ALA A 167 -2.95 -2.19 -13.18
CA ALA A 167 -2.99 -2.28 -11.73
C ALA A 167 -3.90 -3.43 -11.26
N ALA A 168 -5.09 -3.58 -11.84
CA ALA A 168 -6.01 -4.67 -11.48
C ALA A 168 -5.44 -6.06 -11.85
N VAL A 169 -4.70 -6.18 -12.95
CA VAL A 169 -3.96 -7.40 -13.31
C VAL A 169 -2.94 -7.73 -12.21
N LEU A 170 -2.12 -6.76 -11.80
CA LEU A 170 -1.10 -6.95 -10.76
C LEU A 170 -1.74 -7.36 -9.42
N TRP A 171 -2.78 -6.65 -8.99
CA TRP A 171 -3.50 -6.96 -7.75
C TRP A 171 -4.11 -8.36 -7.78
N SER A 172 -4.78 -8.71 -8.88
CA SER A 172 -5.41 -10.02 -9.02
C SER A 172 -4.40 -11.14 -9.10
N GLN A 173 -3.23 -10.91 -9.72
CA GLN A 173 -2.14 -11.87 -9.76
C GLN A 173 -1.65 -12.18 -8.35
N VAL A 174 -1.30 -11.16 -7.56
CA VAL A 174 -0.79 -11.37 -6.20
C VAL A 174 -1.87 -11.98 -5.31
N GLY A 175 -3.08 -11.42 -5.29
CA GLY A 175 -4.17 -11.89 -4.44
C GLY A 175 -4.67 -13.29 -4.78
N SER A 176 -4.45 -13.76 -6.02
CA SER A 176 -4.79 -15.15 -6.39
C SER A 176 -3.97 -16.19 -5.60
N SER A 177 -2.82 -15.78 -5.04
CA SER A 177 -1.93 -16.63 -4.24
C SER A 177 -1.56 -15.95 -2.93
N GLN A 178 -2.36 -16.19 -1.89
CA GLN A 178 -2.05 -15.71 -0.54
C GLN A 178 -0.64 -16.10 -0.05
N PRO A 179 -0.11 -17.32 -0.27
CA PRO A 179 1.27 -17.62 0.10
C PRO A 179 2.30 -16.70 -0.57
N TYR A 180 2.05 -16.28 -1.82
CA TYR A 180 2.93 -15.35 -2.51
C TYR A 180 2.89 -13.96 -1.88
N GLU A 181 1.70 -13.41 -1.62
CA GLU A 181 1.54 -12.13 -0.90
C GLU A 181 2.23 -12.15 0.47
N ILE A 182 2.01 -13.21 1.25
CA ILE A 182 2.62 -13.37 2.58
C ILE A 182 4.15 -13.38 2.49
N LEU A 183 4.73 -14.04 1.49
CA LEU A 183 6.18 -14.06 1.29
C LEU A 183 6.74 -12.69 0.92
N LEU A 184 6.03 -11.91 0.08
CA LEU A 184 6.40 -10.53 -0.22
C LEU A 184 6.37 -9.67 1.06
N GLY A 185 5.31 -9.81 1.86
CA GLY A 185 5.17 -9.14 3.15
C GLY A 185 6.24 -9.52 4.17
N ALA A 186 6.56 -10.81 4.26
CA ALA A 186 7.60 -11.31 5.15
C ALA A 186 8.98 -10.73 4.80
N ALA A 187 9.31 -10.59 3.51
CA ALA A 187 10.57 -9.98 3.09
C ALA A 187 10.67 -8.51 3.53
N GLU A 188 9.61 -7.72 3.34
CA GLU A 188 9.53 -6.33 3.78
C GLU A 188 9.56 -6.21 5.31
N LEU A 189 8.77 -7.03 6.01
CA LEU A 189 8.69 -7.04 7.46
C LEU A 189 10.05 -7.39 8.10
N VAL A 190 10.72 -8.43 7.60
CA VAL A 190 12.06 -8.80 8.05
C VAL A 190 13.06 -7.67 7.78
N ALA A 191 13.01 -7.03 6.61
CA ALA A 191 13.86 -5.88 6.32
C ALA A 191 13.64 -4.74 7.33
N GLY A 192 12.38 -4.39 7.59
CA GLY A 192 12.00 -3.37 8.58
C GLY A 192 12.48 -3.68 9.99
N LEU A 193 12.24 -4.91 10.48
CA LEU A 193 12.68 -5.35 11.81
C LEU A 193 14.21 -5.33 11.96
N LEU A 194 14.94 -5.76 10.93
CA LEU A 194 16.41 -5.71 10.93
C LEU A 194 16.96 -4.28 10.96
N LEU A 195 16.24 -3.28 10.44
CA LEU A 195 16.65 -1.87 10.49
C LEU A 195 16.57 -1.27 11.90
N PHE A 196 15.64 -1.72 12.76
CA PHE A 196 15.57 -1.26 14.14
C PHE A 196 16.75 -1.73 14.99
N VAL A 197 17.35 -2.88 14.65
CA VAL A 197 18.49 -3.44 15.38
C VAL A 197 19.80 -2.96 14.74
N PRO A 198 20.62 -2.12 15.40
CA PRO A 198 21.76 -1.47 14.75
C PRO A 198 22.80 -2.42 14.14
N ARG A 199 22.92 -3.64 14.68
CA ARG A 199 23.85 -4.67 14.19
C ARG A 199 23.40 -5.32 12.88
N THR A 200 22.10 -5.37 12.62
CA THR A 200 21.52 -6.01 11.44
C THR A 200 21.06 -5.00 10.40
N ALA A 201 21.15 -3.70 10.70
CA ALA A 201 20.64 -2.63 9.86
C ALA A 201 21.18 -2.66 8.42
N LEU A 202 22.44 -3.07 8.20
CA LEU A 202 22.96 -3.21 6.84
C LEU A 202 22.21 -4.29 6.05
N LEU A 203 21.97 -5.47 6.65
CA LEU A 203 21.22 -6.55 6.02
C LEU A 203 19.77 -6.12 5.74
N GLY A 204 19.14 -5.46 6.72
CA GLY A 204 17.79 -4.90 6.55
C GLY A 204 17.73 -3.86 5.42
N THR A 205 18.76 -3.01 5.30
CA THR A 205 18.83 -2.01 4.23
C THR A 205 19.00 -2.67 2.87
N MET A 206 19.86 -3.68 2.74
CA MET A 206 20.06 -4.40 1.47
C MET A 206 18.78 -5.11 1.03
N LEU A 207 18.13 -5.85 1.93
CA LEU A 207 16.87 -6.52 1.64
C LEU A 207 15.77 -5.52 1.29
N GLY A 208 15.66 -4.43 2.07
CA GLY A 208 14.71 -3.36 1.83
C GLY A 208 14.91 -2.67 0.49
N VAL A 209 16.15 -2.40 0.06
CA VAL A 209 16.45 -1.80 -1.25
C VAL A 209 16.04 -2.73 -2.39
N VAL A 210 16.32 -4.03 -2.30
CA VAL A 210 15.90 -5.00 -3.33
C VAL A 210 14.37 -5.07 -3.42
N SER A 211 13.69 -5.18 -2.28
CA SER A 211 12.22 -5.20 -2.21
C SER A 211 11.61 -3.90 -2.75
N LEU A 212 12.08 -2.73 -2.30
CA LEU A 212 11.56 -1.44 -2.75
C LEU A 212 11.88 -1.14 -4.21
N ALA A 213 13.00 -1.63 -4.74
CA ALA A 213 13.28 -1.53 -6.17
C ALA A 213 12.23 -2.30 -6.98
N GLN A 214 11.86 -3.51 -6.55
CA GLN A 214 10.77 -4.26 -7.18
C GLN A 214 9.44 -3.53 -7.07
N VAL A 215 9.07 -3.04 -5.88
CA VAL A 215 7.82 -2.27 -5.67
C VAL A 215 7.80 -1.02 -6.55
N PHE A 216 8.89 -0.27 -6.62
CA PHE A 216 8.97 0.94 -7.44
C PHE A 216 8.82 0.64 -8.93
N VAL A 217 9.49 -0.40 -9.42
CA VAL A 217 9.34 -0.85 -10.82
C VAL A 217 7.90 -1.25 -11.10
N LEU A 218 7.27 -2.05 -10.24
CA LEU A 218 5.87 -2.44 -10.40
C LEU A 218 4.94 -1.22 -10.42
N ASN A 219 5.19 -0.22 -9.58
CA ASN A 219 4.40 1.00 -9.57
C ASN A 219 4.52 1.80 -10.88
N LEU A 220 5.71 1.83 -11.47
CA LEU A 220 5.94 2.48 -12.76
C LEU A 220 5.33 1.69 -13.93
N THR A 221 5.43 0.36 -13.93
CA THR A 221 5.03 -0.47 -15.09
C THR A 221 3.57 -0.90 -15.08
N PHE A 222 2.93 -0.96 -13.91
CA PHE A 222 1.50 -1.29 -13.76
C PHE A 222 0.65 -0.09 -13.35
N ASP A 223 1.23 1.12 -13.40
CA ASP A 223 0.58 2.38 -13.05
C ASP A 223 -0.08 2.40 -11.66
N VAL A 224 0.59 1.83 -10.68
CA VAL A 224 0.13 1.85 -9.29
C VAL A 224 0.38 3.25 -8.71
N PRO A 225 -0.60 3.93 -8.12
CA PRO A 225 -0.50 5.35 -7.77
C PRO A 225 0.21 5.61 -6.43
N VAL A 226 1.40 5.03 -6.25
CA VAL A 226 2.27 5.18 -5.07
C VAL A 226 3.75 5.35 -5.46
N LYS A 227 4.02 5.90 -6.65
CA LYS A 227 5.36 6.08 -7.23
C LYS A 227 6.20 7.08 -6.46
N VAL A 228 5.59 8.19 -6.01
CA VAL A 228 6.27 9.24 -5.24
C VAL A 228 6.84 8.65 -3.96
N LEU A 229 6.01 7.94 -3.18
CA LEU A 229 6.44 7.36 -1.91
C LEU A 229 7.47 6.25 -2.12
N SER A 230 7.18 5.25 -2.96
CA SER A 230 8.10 4.10 -3.10
C SER A 230 9.45 4.50 -3.68
N GLY A 231 9.49 5.47 -4.61
CA GLY A 231 10.74 6.03 -5.11
C GLY A 231 11.56 6.74 -4.02
N HIS A 232 10.91 7.48 -3.12
CA HIS A 232 11.61 8.11 -2.00
C HIS A 232 12.06 7.10 -0.95
N LEU A 233 11.27 6.06 -0.63
CA LEU A 233 11.71 4.99 0.27
C LEU A 233 12.92 4.24 -0.28
N LEU A 234 12.95 3.97 -1.60
CA LEU A 234 14.12 3.42 -2.27
C LEU A 234 15.33 4.37 -2.13
N LEU A 235 15.14 5.67 -2.33
CA LEU A 235 16.19 6.68 -2.13
C LEU A 235 16.70 6.70 -0.69
N LEU A 236 15.82 6.59 0.32
CA LEU A 236 16.23 6.45 1.73
C LEU A 236 17.13 5.22 1.94
N GLY A 237 16.76 4.08 1.37
CA GLY A 237 17.56 2.86 1.41
C GLY A 237 18.94 3.04 0.76
N LEU A 238 19.01 3.67 -0.41
CA LEU A 238 20.27 3.98 -1.09
C LEU A 238 21.15 4.93 -0.27
N VAL A 239 20.57 5.92 0.39
CA VAL A 239 21.28 6.84 1.30
C VAL A 239 21.87 6.10 2.51
N LEU A 240 21.14 5.11 3.04
CA LEU A 240 21.64 4.26 4.14
C LEU A 240 22.77 3.33 3.69
N LEU A 241 22.77 2.86 2.43
CA LEU A 241 23.86 2.07 1.86
C LEU A 241 25.08 2.91 1.48
N ALA A 242 24.92 4.20 1.21
CA ALA A 242 25.99 5.04 0.67
C ALA A 242 27.29 5.04 1.49
N PRO A 243 27.29 5.11 2.84
CA PRO A 243 28.52 4.99 3.63
C PRO A 243 29.20 3.63 3.43
N GLU A 244 28.41 2.57 3.26
CA GLU A 244 28.86 1.17 3.18
C GLU A 244 29.19 0.70 1.76
N ALA A 245 28.90 1.52 0.74
CA ALA A 245 29.01 1.14 -0.67
C ALA A 245 30.40 0.61 -1.04
N ARG A 246 31.48 1.27 -0.58
CA ARG A 246 32.85 0.79 -0.83
C ARG A 246 33.12 -0.57 -0.21
N ARG A 247 32.62 -0.83 1.01
CA ARG A 247 32.81 -2.12 1.67
C ARG A 247 32.03 -3.22 0.96
N LEU A 248 30.80 -2.93 0.54
CA LEU A 248 29.97 -3.86 -0.22
C LEU A 248 30.59 -4.19 -1.58
N LEU A 249 31.06 -3.18 -2.33
CA LEU A 249 31.73 -3.40 -3.61
C LEU A 249 33.00 -4.25 -3.46
N ASN A 250 33.81 -3.95 -2.44
CA ASN A 250 35.02 -4.72 -2.17
C ASN A 250 34.71 -6.20 -1.94
N VAL A 251 33.72 -6.52 -1.10
CA VAL A 251 33.38 -7.90 -0.76
C VAL A 251 32.66 -8.62 -1.89
N LEU A 252 31.70 -7.95 -2.56
CA LEU A 252 30.81 -8.61 -3.52
C LEU A 252 31.38 -8.71 -4.93
N LEU A 253 32.19 -7.73 -5.35
CA LEU A 253 32.65 -7.63 -6.74
C LEU A 253 34.17 -7.66 -6.89
N LEU A 254 34.92 -7.26 -5.85
CA LEU A 254 36.39 -7.12 -5.94
C LEU A 254 37.14 -8.15 -5.08
N GLU A 255 36.44 -9.15 -4.52
CA GLU A 255 36.99 -10.24 -3.69
C GLU A 255 37.88 -9.78 -2.52
N GLY A 256 37.68 -8.54 -2.08
CA GLY A 256 38.43 -7.91 -1.00
C GLY A 256 37.83 -8.16 0.38
N SER A 257 38.59 -7.84 1.43
CA SER A 257 38.10 -7.96 2.81
C SER A 257 37.14 -6.81 3.18
N ALA A 258 36.13 -7.13 3.99
CA ALA A 258 35.27 -6.13 4.59
C ALA A 258 36.06 -5.35 5.66
N GLY A 259 36.55 -4.16 5.29
CA GLY A 259 37.17 -3.22 6.23
C GLY A 259 36.19 -2.72 7.32
N PRO A 260 36.63 -1.87 8.24
CA PRO A 260 35.75 -1.32 9.28
C PRO A 260 34.60 -0.49 8.67
N SER A 261 33.47 -0.42 9.38
CA SER A 261 32.35 0.44 8.99
C SER A 261 32.72 1.92 9.06
N THR A 262 32.39 2.61 7.98
CA THR A 262 32.48 4.06 7.79
C THR A 262 31.19 4.78 8.19
N THR A 263 30.14 4.05 8.56
CA THR A 263 28.85 4.62 8.94
C THR A 263 29.01 5.50 10.18
N PRO A 264 28.66 6.81 10.11
CA PRO A 264 28.77 7.70 11.26
C PRO A 264 27.87 7.25 12.42
N ASN A 265 28.42 7.23 13.64
CA ASN A 265 27.67 6.88 14.85
C ASN A 265 27.40 8.14 15.70
N PRO A 266 26.13 8.47 16.00
CA PRO A 266 25.82 9.64 16.82
C PRO A 266 26.14 9.46 18.31
N PHE A 267 26.31 8.21 18.77
CA PHE A 267 26.46 7.87 20.19
C PHE A 267 27.92 7.68 20.60
N ARG A 268 28.36 8.48 21.58
CA ARG A 268 29.75 8.49 22.06
C ARG A 268 30.06 7.37 23.06
N THR A 269 29.14 7.06 23.98
CA THR A 269 29.38 6.10 25.07
C THR A 269 28.70 4.75 24.83
N VAL A 270 29.26 3.67 25.40
CA VAL A 270 28.65 2.33 25.33
C VAL A 270 27.24 2.30 25.93
N MET A 271 27.02 3.01 27.04
CA MET A 271 25.71 3.10 27.69
C MET A 271 24.67 3.82 26.81
N SER A 272 25.05 4.93 26.16
CA SER A 272 24.14 5.62 25.23
C SER A 272 23.76 4.72 24.04
N ARG A 273 24.71 3.96 23.50
CA ARG A 273 24.46 2.96 22.44
C ARG A 273 23.48 1.87 22.91
N ARG A 274 23.69 1.31 24.11
CA ARG A 274 22.79 0.29 24.66
C ARG A 274 21.36 0.81 24.87
N ARG A 275 21.22 2.00 25.48
CA ARG A 275 19.90 2.65 25.69
C ARG A 275 19.21 2.94 24.36
N ALA A 276 19.95 3.43 23.36
CA ALA A 276 19.40 3.69 22.04
C ALA A 276 18.97 2.39 21.32
N THR A 277 19.72 1.30 21.45
CA THR A 277 19.31 -0.01 20.92
C THR A 277 18.03 -0.51 21.60
N LEU A 278 17.93 -0.36 22.93
CA LEU A 278 16.73 -0.75 23.67
C LEU A 278 15.51 0.08 23.26
N ALA A 279 15.67 1.40 23.12
CA ALA A 279 14.61 2.30 22.65
C ALA A 279 14.12 1.93 21.24
N GLN A 280 15.04 1.58 20.34
CA GLN A 280 14.68 1.13 18.99
C GLN A 280 13.99 -0.23 18.98
N ALA A 281 14.41 -1.17 19.84
CA ALA A 281 13.73 -2.46 19.99
C ALA A 281 12.31 -2.28 20.56
N ALA A 282 12.13 -1.40 21.55
CA ALA A 282 10.81 -1.04 22.07
C ALA A 282 9.94 -0.37 20.99
N LEU A 283 10.52 0.53 20.18
CA LEU A 283 9.83 1.14 19.05
C LEU A 283 9.44 0.12 17.98
N ALA A 284 10.33 -0.84 17.69
CA ALA A 284 10.03 -1.94 16.76
C ALA A 284 8.83 -2.75 17.25
N LEU A 285 8.82 -3.13 18.54
CA LEU A 285 7.71 -3.85 19.15
C LEU A 285 6.40 -3.04 19.09
N TRP A 286 6.47 -1.75 19.44
CA TRP A 286 5.33 -0.83 19.40
C TRP A 286 4.72 -0.76 17.99
N VAL A 287 5.53 -0.48 16.97
CA VAL A 287 5.07 -0.34 15.58
C VAL A 287 4.54 -1.67 15.05
N THR A 288 5.27 -2.77 15.28
CA THR A 288 4.91 -4.09 14.75
C THR A 288 3.61 -4.61 15.37
N LEU A 289 3.45 -4.50 16.69
CA LEU A 289 2.20 -4.92 17.35
C LEU A 289 1.02 -4.07 16.92
N SER A 290 1.22 -2.76 16.72
CA SER A 290 0.14 -1.87 16.31
C SER A 290 -0.40 -2.23 14.94
N PHE A 291 0.48 -2.41 13.94
CA PHE A 291 0.06 -2.84 12.61
C PHE A 291 -0.48 -4.27 12.60
N ALA A 292 0.11 -5.18 13.37
CA ALA A 292 -0.41 -6.54 13.47
C ALA A 292 -1.86 -6.58 14.00
N VAL A 293 -2.21 -5.72 14.95
CA VAL A 293 -3.58 -5.64 15.48
C VAL A 293 -4.53 -5.00 14.47
N LEU A 294 -4.12 -3.89 13.82
CA LEU A 294 -4.92 -3.20 12.80
C LEU A 294 -5.20 -4.11 11.60
N ASP A 295 -4.14 -4.62 10.96
CA ASP A 295 -4.28 -5.43 9.75
C ASP A 295 -5.02 -6.75 10.06
N TRP A 296 -4.89 -7.29 11.27
CA TRP A 296 -5.66 -8.46 11.69
C TRP A 296 -7.15 -8.14 11.87
N HIS A 297 -7.49 -6.97 12.37
CA HIS A 297 -8.87 -6.51 12.46
C HIS A 297 -9.47 -6.36 11.05
N ASP A 298 -8.80 -5.62 10.17
CA ASP A 298 -9.22 -5.40 8.79
C ASP A 298 -9.36 -6.71 8.02
N TYR A 299 -8.41 -7.64 8.20
CA TYR A 299 -8.48 -8.97 7.58
C TYR A 299 -9.70 -9.77 8.03
N ARG A 300 -10.04 -9.70 9.32
CA ARG A 300 -11.23 -10.39 9.86
C ARG A 300 -12.53 -9.80 9.32
N GLU A 301 -12.58 -8.48 9.15
CA GLU A 301 -13.74 -7.82 8.55
C GLU A 301 -13.87 -8.16 7.06
N ALA A 302 -12.77 -8.06 6.31
CA ALA A 302 -12.75 -8.37 4.87
C ALA A 302 -13.06 -9.84 4.55
N THR A 303 -12.77 -10.77 5.47
CA THR A 303 -13.05 -12.21 5.28
C THR A 303 -14.41 -12.65 5.83
N ALA A 304 -15.13 -11.77 6.52
CA ALA A 304 -16.47 -12.05 7.00
C ALA A 304 -17.46 -12.14 5.83
N ARG A 305 -18.09 -13.30 5.66
CA ARG A 305 -19.04 -13.53 4.55
C ARG A 305 -20.42 -12.96 4.92
N PRO A 306 -20.98 -12.05 4.12
CA PRO A 306 -22.35 -11.56 4.33
C PRO A 306 -23.40 -12.67 4.11
N PRO A 307 -24.64 -12.46 4.59
CA PRO A 307 -25.77 -13.30 4.20
C PRO A 307 -25.90 -13.36 2.67
N LEU A 308 -26.27 -14.54 2.14
CA LEU A 308 -26.38 -14.82 0.70
C LEU A 308 -25.05 -14.67 -0.09
N TYR A 309 -23.89 -14.68 0.58
CA TYR A 309 -22.58 -14.65 -0.07
C TYR A 309 -22.48 -15.71 -1.19
N GLY A 310 -22.11 -15.27 -2.39
CA GLY A 310 -21.93 -16.15 -3.55
C GLY A 310 -22.24 -15.49 -4.89
N ILE A 311 -22.09 -16.29 -5.94
CA ILE A 311 -22.51 -15.96 -7.30
C ILE A 311 -23.82 -16.70 -7.57
N TRP A 312 -24.88 -15.96 -7.90
CA TRP A 312 -26.23 -16.46 -8.13
C TRP A 312 -26.62 -16.23 -9.58
N VAL A 313 -26.81 -17.31 -10.35
CA VAL A 313 -27.20 -17.26 -11.75
C VAL A 313 -28.72 -17.20 -11.86
N VAL A 314 -29.25 -16.21 -12.57
CA VAL A 314 -30.69 -16.00 -12.77
C VAL A 314 -31.21 -16.99 -13.82
N THR A 315 -31.85 -18.07 -13.36
CA THR A 315 -32.41 -19.12 -14.21
C THR A 315 -33.86 -18.84 -14.59
N GLY A 316 -34.63 -18.21 -13.70
CA GLY A 316 -36.00 -17.73 -13.96
C GLY A 316 -36.09 -16.22 -13.73
N TYR A 317 -36.76 -15.50 -14.63
CA TYR A 317 -37.02 -14.08 -14.48
C TYR A 317 -38.41 -13.76 -15.02
N GLU A 318 -39.27 -13.23 -14.17
CA GLU A 318 -40.59 -12.73 -14.53
C GLU A 318 -40.68 -11.26 -14.17
N ARG A 319 -41.22 -10.44 -15.07
CA ARG A 319 -41.46 -9.00 -14.88
C ARG A 319 -42.90 -8.71 -15.30
N ASP A 320 -43.65 -7.98 -14.47
CA ASP A 320 -45.07 -7.67 -14.72
C ASP A 320 -45.94 -8.92 -14.98
N GLY A 321 -45.63 -10.02 -14.27
CA GLY A 321 -46.31 -11.31 -14.40
C GLY A 321 -46.06 -12.05 -15.71
N ARG A 322 -45.04 -11.63 -16.49
CA ARG A 322 -44.66 -12.29 -17.74
C ARG A 322 -43.21 -12.80 -17.65
N PRO A 323 -42.93 -14.03 -18.14
CA PRO A 323 -41.57 -14.52 -18.22
C PRO A 323 -40.76 -13.70 -19.23
N VAL A 324 -39.54 -13.32 -18.85
CA VAL A 324 -38.58 -12.60 -19.71
C VAL A 324 -37.41 -13.55 -20.02
N PRO A 325 -37.38 -14.17 -21.20
CA PRO A 325 -36.30 -15.08 -21.58
C PRO A 325 -34.93 -14.37 -21.65
N PRO A 326 -33.82 -15.09 -21.42
CA PRO A 326 -32.48 -14.54 -21.61
C PRO A 326 -32.28 -13.92 -23.01
N GLY A 327 -31.64 -12.76 -23.08
CA GLY A 327 -31.32 -12.07 -24.34
C GLY A 327 -32.48 -11.31 -25.01
N THR A 328 -33.67 -11.29 -24.39
CA THR A 328 -34.84 -10.56 -24.94
C THR A 328 -34.99 -9.13 -24.42
N ASP A 329 -34.53 -8.88 -23.19
CA ASP A 329 -34.61 -7.59 -22.51
C ASP A 329 -33.19 -7.20 -22.03
N PRO A 330 -32.67 -6.01 -22.41
CA PRO A 330 -31.36 -5.55 -21.98
C PRO A 330 -31.26 -5.34 -20.46
N ASP A 331 -32.39 -5.05 -19.79
CA ASP A 331 -32.46 -4.77 -18.36
C ASP A 331 -32.65 -6.04 -17.52
N ARG A 332 -32.73 -7.22 -18.15
CA ARG A 332 -32.79 -8.50 -17.45
C ARG A 332 -31.42 -8.86 -16.88
N TRP A 333 -31.34 -8.99 -15.56
CA TRP A 333 -30.13 -9.44 -14.88
C TRP A 333 -29.82 -10.90 -15.19
N GLN A 334 -28.54 -11.21 -15.40
CA GLN A 334 -28.05 -12.57 -15.65
C GLN A 334 -27.50 -13.22 -14.38
N LYS A 335 -26.83 -12.44 -13.52
CA LYS A 335 -26.25 -12.91 -12.26
C LYS A 335 -26.39 -11.85 -11.19
N LEU A 336 -26.52 -12.28 -9.94
CA LEU A 336 -26.27 -11.44 -8.76
C LEU A 336 -25.06 -12.00 -8.00
N ILE A 337 -24.21 -11.11 -7.53
CA ILE A 337 -22.98 -11.43 -6.82
C ILE A 337 -23.01 -10.64 -5.52
N ILE A 338 -22.94 -11.37 -4.41
CA ILE A 338 -22.84 -10.81 -3.07
C ILE A 338 -21.52 -11.30 -2.50
N ASP A 339 -20.56 -10.39 -2.35
CA ASP A 339 -19.19 -10.72 -1.94
C ASP A 339 -18.83 -10.02 -0.62
N THR A 340 -19.13 -8.72 -0.53
CA THR A 340 -18.95 -7.89 0.65
C THR A 340 -20.29 -7.40 1.21
N ALA A 341 -20.34 -7.15 2.52
CA ALA A 341 -21.54 -6.58 3.14
C ALA A 341 -21.79 -5.16 2.61
N GLY A 342 -23.06 -4.80 2.42
CA GLY A 342 -23.46 -3.47 1.97
C GLY A 342 -23.44 -3.27 0.45
N ALA A 343 -22.96 -4.26 -0.33
CA ALA A 343 -22.86 -4.15 -1.78
C ALA A 343 -23.47 -5.38 -2.48
N LEU A 344 -24.09 -5.14 -3.63
CA LEU A 344 -24.54 -6.16 -4.56
C LEU A 344 -24.06 -5.80 -5.96
N THR A 345 -23.40 -6.74 -6.62
CA THR A 345 -23.03 -6.61 -8.03
C THR A 345 -23.99 -7.44 -8.86
N TYR A 346 -24.54 -6.88 -9.93
CA TYR A 346 -25.37 -7.62 -10.88
C TYR A 346 -24.76 -7.57 -12.27
N GLN A 347 -25.01 -8.61 -13.05
CA GLN A 347 -24.58 -8.70 -14.45
C GLN A 347 -25.74 -8.37 -15.37
N ARG A 348 -25.57 -7.38 -16.25
CA ARG A 348 -26.56 -7.02 -17.29
C ARG A 348 -26.55 -8.01 -18.46
N ALA A 349 -27.49 -7.84 -19.38
CA ALA A 349 -27.63 -8.71 -20.55
C ALA A 349 -26.43 -8.65 -21.51
N ASP A 350 -25.72 -7.52 -21.56
CA ASP A 350 -24.50 -7.31 -22.36
C ASP A 350 -23.22 -7.85 -21.69
N GLY A 351 -23.35 -8.38 -20.46
CA GLY A 351 -22.26 -8.95 -19.68
C GLY A 351 -21.56 -7.95 -18.76
N SER A 352 -21.91 -6.67 -18.78
CA SER A 352 -21.34 -5.66 -17.88
C SER A 352 -21.69 -5.98 -16.41
N LEU A 353 -20.76 -5.66 -15.51
CA LEU A 353 -20.93 -5.82 -14.06
C LEU A 353 -21.11 -4.44 -13.43
N GLU A 354 -22.22 -4.26 -12.71
CA GLU A 354 -22.53 -3.02 -12.02
C GLU A 354 -22.77 -3.29 -10.54
N THR A 355 -22.16 -2.48 -9.68
CA THR A 355 -22.28 -2.59 -8.22
C THR A 355 -23.18 -1.49 -7.70
N THR A 356 -24.17 -1.87 -6.90
CA THR A 356 -25.03 -0.96 -6.15
C THR A 356 -24.94 -1.25 -4.66
N GLU A 357 -25.29 -0.26 -3.84
CA GLU A 357 -25.52 -0.49 -2.41
C GLU A 357 -26.68 -1.48 -2.22
N ALA A 358 -26.53 -2.37 -1.24
CA ALA A 358 -27.52 -3.38 -0.92
C ALA A 358 -27.47 -3.76 0.56
N THR A 359 -28.64 -3.90 1.17
CA THR A 359 -28.78 -4.40 2.54
C THR A 359 -29.56 -5.70 2.55
N VAL A 360 -28.97 -6.76 3.12
CA VAL A 360 -29.63 -8.05 3.32
C VAL A 360 -30.00 -8.19 4.79
N ASP A 361 -31.30 -8.17 5.09
CA ASP A 361 -31.84 -8.50 6.40
C ASP A 361 -32.24 -9.97 6.43
N SER A 362 -31.40 -10.79 7.06
CA SER A 362 -31.63 -12.23 7.20
C SER A 362 -32.75 -12.58 8.18
N THR A 363 -33.14 -11.66 9.07
CA THR A 363 -34.23 -11.89 10.03
C THR A 363 -35.57 -11.60 9.36
N ALA A 364 -35.67 -10.46 8.68
CA ALA A 364 -36.86 -10.08 7.93
C ALA A 364 -36.98 -10.78 6.58
N HIS A 365 -35.94 -11.49 6.14
CA HIS A 365 -35.84 -12.12 4.82
C HIS A 365 -36.03 -11.11 3.67
N ARG A 366 -35.38 -9.94 3.80
CA ARG A 366 -35.46 -8.85 2.82
C ARG A 366 -34.11 -8.48 2.23
N LEU A 367 -34.10 -8.24 0.93
CA LEU A 367 -33.02 -7.60 0.20
C LEU A 367 -33.52 -6.22 -0.26
N ASN A 368 -32.81 -5.17 0.11
CA ASN A 368 -33.15 -3.81 -0.26
C ASN A 368 -32.00 -3.13 -1.01
N LEU A 369 -32.33 -2.44 -2.08
CA LEU A 369 -31.45 -1.66 -2.93
C LEU A 369 -31.91 -0.20 -2.83
N PRO A 370 -31.27 0.61 -1.97
CA PRO A 370 -31.70 1.99 -1.69
C PRO A 370 -31.25 3.01 -2.74
N GLY A 371 -30.35 2.62 -3.65
CA GLY A 371 -29.81 3.49 -4.68
C GLY A 371 -30.86 3.94 -5.70
N PRO A 372 -30.66 5.04 -6.42
CA PRO A 372 -31.63 5.57 -7.38
C PRO A 372 -31.74 4.74 -8.68
N ASP A 373 -30.71 3.96 -9.02
CA ASP A 373 -30.66 3.11 -10.20
C ASP A 373 -29.60 2.00 -9.98
N PRO A 374 -29.99 0.73 -9.77
CA PRO A 374 -31.36 0.24 -9.64
C PRO A 374 -31.88 0.47 -8.21
N GLN A 375 -33.16 0.79 -8.09
CA GLN A 375 -33.88 0.80 -6.81
C GLN A 375 -34.77 -0.44 -6.70
N GLY A 376 -34.84 -1.05 -5.52
CA GLY A 376 -35.66 -2.25 -5.39
C GLY A 376 -35.78 -2.81 -3.98
N THR A 377 -36.86 -3.54 -3.76
CA THR A 377 -37.10 -4.26 -2.51
C THR A 377 -37.62 -5.64 -2.85
N PHE A 378 -36.95 -6.67 -2.33
CA PHE A 378 -37.29 -8.07 -2.54
C PHE A 378 -37.46 -8.78 -1.20
N ASP A 379 -38.53 -9.55 -1.07
CA ASP A 379 -38.55 -10.65 -0.12
C ASP A 379 -37.77 -11.81 -0.74
N PHE A 380 -36.90 -12.45 0.06
CA PHE A 380 -36.12 -13.59 -0.40
C PHE A 380 -36.49 -14.87 0.33
N ARG A 381 -36.45 -15.98 -0.40
CA ARG A 381 -36.56 -17.32 0.14
C ARG A 381 -35.38 -18.14 -0.36
N GLN A 382 -34.76 -18.89 0.54
CA GLN A 382 -33.67 -19.82 0.19
C GLN A 382 -34.14 -21.25 0.55
N PRO A 383 -34.85 -21.95 -0.37
CA PRO A 383 -35.37 -23.29 -0.10
C PRO A 383 -34.27 -24.31 0.25
N ASP A 384 -33.10 -24.14 -0.35
CA ASP A 384 -31.90 -24.92 -0.10
C ASP A 384 -30.64 -24.06 -0.35
N PRO A 385 -29.44 -24.49 0.08
CA PRO A 385 -28.22 -23.68 -0.03
C PRO A 385 -27.86 -23.24 -1.46
N HIS A 386 -28.33 -23.94 -2.49
CA HIS A 386 -28.01 -23.69 -3.88
C HIS A 386 -29.13 -23.03 -4.68
N ARG A 387 -30.26 -22.71 -4.03
CA ARG A 387 -31.40 -22.07 -4.69
C ARG A 387 -31.88 -20.85 -3.91
N LEU A 388 -32.02 -19.74 -4.60
CA LEU A 388 -32.53 -18.48 -4.07
C LEU A 388 -33.72 -18.03 -4.92
N GLU A 389 -34.77 -17.56 -4.28
CA GLU A 389 -35.96 -17.00 -4.90
C GLU A 389 -36.13 -15.57 -4.38
N LEU A 390 -36.23 -14.61 -5.28
CA LEU A 390 -36.47 -13.20 -4.97
C LEU A 390 -37.82 -12.80 -5.54
N THR A 391 -38.68 -12.19 -4.74
CA THR A 391 -39.98 -11.65 -5.19
C THR A 391 -40.14 -10.25 -4.66
N GLY A 392 -40.43 -9.28 -5.53
CA GLY A 392 -40.51 -7.90 -5.09
C GLY A 392 -40.67 -6.92 -6.24
N ARG A 393 -40.09 -5.73 -6.07
CA ARG A 393 -40.10 -4.66 -7.08
C ARG A 393 -38.67 -4.25 -7.41
N LEU A 394 -38.41 -4.05 -8.69
CA LEU A 394 -37.17 -3.52 -9.25
C LEU A 394 -37.54 -2.39 -10.22
N ASP A 395 -37.06 -1.17 -9.95
CA ASP A 395 -37.34 0.02 -10.75
C ASP A 395 -38.84 0.18 -11.07
N ASP A 396 -39.67 0.03 -10.05
CA ASP A 396 -41.14 0.06 -10.11
C ASP A 396 -41.85 -1.06 -10.88
N HIS A 397 -41.12 -2.06 -11.37
CA HIS A 397 -41.69 -3.26 -11.94
C HIS A 397 -41.74 -4.40 -10.92
N PRO A 398 -42.90 -5.06 -10.68
CA PRO A 398 -42.94 -6.33 -9.97
C PRO A 398 -42.09 -7.38 -10.69
N VAL A 399 -41.13 -7.96 -9.98
CA VAL A 399 -40.17 -8.93 -10.51
C VAL A 399 -40.10 -10.14 -9.58
N THR A 400 -40.08 -11.33 -10.20
CA THR A 400 -39.78 -12.60 -9.53
C THR A 400 -38.58 -13.24 -10.20
N MET A 401 -37.56 -13.58 -9.42
CA MET A 401 -36.33 -14.22 -9.89
C MET A 401 -36.13 -15.56 -9.19
N THR A 402 -35.79 -16.58 -9.96
CA THR A 402 -35.26 -17.85 -9.45
C THR A 402 -33.78 -17.92 -9.80
N LEU A 403 -32.95 -18.22 -8.81
CA LEU A 403 -31.51 -18.20 -8.93
C LEU A 403 -30.87 -19.47 -8.41
N ASN A 404 -29.83 -19.91 -9.10
CA ASN A 404 -29.01 -21.03 -8.69
C ASN A 404 -27.61 -20.56 -8.31
N TRP A 405 -27.08 -21.11 -7.22
CA TRP A 405 -25.72 -20.82 -6.78
C TRP A 405 -24.70 -21.43 -7.75
N LEU A 406 -23.71 -20.63 -8.14
CA LEU A 406 -22.55 -21.05 -8.90
C LEU A 406 -21.35 -21.16 -7.97
N ASP A 407 -20.72 -22.33 -7.93
CA ASP A 407 -19.55 -22.56 -7.09
C ASP A 407 -18.34 -21.72 -7.56
N PRO A 408 -17.84 -20.77 -6.74
CA PRO A 408 -16.64 -20.03 -7.08
C PRO A 408 -15.39 -20.91 -7.24
N ASN A 409 -15.37 -22.12 -6.67
CA ASN A 409 -14.27 -23.06 -6.82
C ASN A 409 -14.36 -23.88 -8.12
N SER A 410 -15.41 -23.71 -8.92
CA SER A 410 -15.48 -24.29 -10.27
C SER A 410 -14.60 -23.53 -11.28
N PHE A 411 -14.22 -22.29 -10.97
CA PHE A 411 -13.36 -21.48 -11.82
C PHE A 411 -11.92 -22.00 -11.80
N PRO A 412 -11.23 -22.14 -12.95
CA PRO A 412 -9.84 -22.62 -13.03
C PRO A 412 -8.86 -21.91 -12.10
N GLN A 413 -9.05 -20.60 -11.88
CA GLN A 413 -8.22 -19.80 -10.99
C GLN A 413 -8.28 -20.26 -9.52
N ARG A 414 -9.43 -20.78 -9.07
CA ARG A 414 -9.65 -21.23 -7.68
C ARG A 414 -9.59 -22.76 -7.52
N SER A 415 -9.85 -23.51 -8.60
CA SER A 415 -9.92 -24.96 -8.55
C SER A 415 -8.55 -25.65 -8.53
N ARG A 416 -7.49 -24.96 -8.97
CA ARG A 416 -6.14 -25.53 -9.06
C ARG A 416 -5.29 -25.18 -7.85
N GLY A 417 -4.80 -26.21 -7.16
CA GLY A 417 -3.80 -26.10 -6.08
C GLY A 417 -2.37 -26.34 -6.54
N PHE A 418 -1.47 -26.46 -5.56
CA PHE A 418 -0.06 -26.82 -5.78
C PHE A 418 0.09 -28.29 -6.19
N HIS A 419 0.90 -28.55 -7.23
CA HIS A 419 1.23 -29.88 -7.70
C HIS A 419 2.73 -29.97 -7.96
N TRP A 420 3.41 -30.99 -7.41
CA TRP A 420 4.83 -31.25 -7.70
C TRP A 420 5.06 -31.77 -9.12
N ILE A 421 4.11 -32.53 -9.64
CA ILE A 421 4.16 -33.11 -10.98
C ILE A 421 3.05 -32.47 -11.81
N GLN A 422 3.44 -31.88 -12.94
CA GLN A 422 2.54 -31.33 -13.94
C GLN A 422 3.02 -31.80 -15.31
N GLU A 423 2.47 -32.93 -15.78
CA GLU A 423 2.85 -33.55 -17.06
C GLU A 423 2.62 -32.60 -18.24
N GLU A 424 1.55 -31.81 -18.18
CA GLU A 424 1.24 -30.76 -19.16
C GLU A 424 0.95 -29.42 -18.46
N PRO A 425 1.67 -28.33 -18.84
CA PRO A 425 1.38 -26.99 -18.36
C PRO A 425 -0.04 -26.56 -18.73
N ALA A 426 -0.83 -26.18 -17.73
CA ALA A 426 -2.21 -25.77 -17.92
C ALA A 426 -2.33 -24.25 -17.92
N PHE A 427 -2.50 -23.68 -19.10
CA PHE A 427 -2.71 -22.25 -19.30
C PHE A 427 -4.20 -21.86 -19.42
N ARG A 428 -5.11 -22.85 -19.48
CA ARG A 428 -6.57 -22.68 -19.54
C ARG A 428 -7.27 -23.83 -18.81
#